data_AF-A0A673YCQ7-F1
#
_entry.id   AF-A0A673YCQ7-F1
#
_cell.length_a   1.000
_cell.length_b   1.000
_cell.length_c   1.000
_cell.angle_alpha   90.00
_cell.angle_beta   90.00
_cell.angle_gamma   90.00
#
_symmetry.space_group_name_H-M   'P 1'
#
loop_
_entity.id
_entity.type
_entity.pdbx_description
1 polymer ?
#
loop_
_entity_poly.entity_id
_entity_poly.type
_entity_poly.pdbx_seq_one_letter_code
_entity_poly.pdbx_strand_id
1 'polypeptide(L)'
;MSPDVSKQSQWCHMAYWEHRERVGRLYPVYQTSVSVFYDLPQGTGFCLGQLSLHNNHQLCSTDQPRSSTVQHTRAKIGYGILLSKEPDGVWAYNRSQHPIFVNSPTLDVPGSRSLVVRKVMTGYSIRVFDWERSSMLRSLQHADPIEMLEGPYDPNSVRISFAKGWGPCYSRQFITSCPCWLEILLNTHT
;
A
#
# COMPACT_ATOMS: atom_id res chain seq x y z
N MET A 1 -30.10 -18.23 20.52
CA MET A 1 -30.01 -17.06 19.62
C MET A 1 -28.53 -16.83 19.35
N SER A 2 -28.05 -17.27 18.19
CA SER A 2 -26.66 -17.03 17.78
C SER A 2 -26.52 -15.55 17.41
N PRO A 3 -25.45 -14.85 17.84
CA PRO A 3 -25.22 -13.49 17.39
C PRO A 3 -25.01 -13.52 15.88
N ASP A 4 -25.80 -12.71 15.19
CA ASP A 4 -25.71 -12.49 13.75
C ASP A 4 -24.28 -12.00 13.44
N VAL A 5 -23.45 -12.91 12.91
CA VAL A 5 -22.13 -12.56 12.39
C VAL A 5 -22.40 -11.76 11.14
N SER A 6 -22.61 -10.45 11.32
CA SER A 6 -22.60 -9.47 10.25
C SER A 6 -21.43 -9.82 9.35
N LYS A 7 -21.73 -10.26 8.12
CA LYS A 7 -20.72 -10.57 7.11
C LYS A 7 -19.86 -9.32 6.98
N GLN A 8 -18.66 -9.32 7.54
CA GLN A 8 -17.75 -8.20 7.40
C GLN A 8 -17.48 -8.03 5.91
N SER A 9 -18.02 -6.96 5.33
CA SER A 9 -17.80 -6.64 3.93
C SER A 9 -16.33 -6.36 3.71
N GLN A 10 -15.79 -6.90 2.61
CA GLN A 10 -14.43 -6.62 2.21
C GLN A 10 -14.24 -5.12 1.98
N TRP A 11 -13.29 -4.52 2.66
CA TRP A 11 -13.08 -3.07 2.59
C TRP A 11 -11.85 -2.66 1.77
N CYS A 12 -10.89 -3.57 1.53
CA CYS A 12 -9.82 -3.34 0.57
C CYS A 12 -9.23 -4.63 -0.02
N HIS A 13 -8.43 -4.46 -1.06
CA HIS A 13 -7.46 -5.43 -1.54
C HIS A 13 -6.04 -4.90 -1.34
N MET A 14 -5.09 -5.78 -1.06
CA MET A 14 -3.67 -5.44 -1.03
C MET A 14 -2.92 -6.18 -2.14
N ALA A 15 -2.04 -5.47 -2.85
CA ALA A 15 -1.15 -6.02 -3.86
C ALA A 15 0.31 -5.74 -3.44
N TYR A 16 1.15 -6.78 -3.45
CA TYR A 16 2.57 -6.62 -3.21
C TYR A 16 3.32 -6.59 -4.55
N TRP A 17 4.30 -5.68 -4.63
CA TRP A 17 5.03 -5.39 -5.86
C TRP A 17 6.53 -5.32 -5.61
N GLU A 18 7.27 -5.79 -6.60
CA GLU A 18 8.72 -5.67 -6.69
C GLU A 18 9.06 -4.98 -7.99
N HIS A 19 9.57 -3.74 -7.89
CA HIS A 19 9.67 -2.85 -9.03
C HIS A 19 8.32 -2.70 -9.76
N ARG A 20 8.22 -3.20 -11.00
CA ARG A 20 7.01 -3.14 -11.84
C ARG A 20 6.20 -4.43 -11.80
N GLU A 21 6.68 -5.45 -11.11
CA GLU A 21 6.09 -6.80 -11.14
C GLU A 21 5.25 -7.04 -9.89
N ARG A 22 4.01 -7.48 -10.09
CA ARG A 22 3.15 -7.93 -8.99
C ARG A 22 3.62 -9.32 -8.53
N VAL A 23 3.83 -9.47 -7.23
CA VAL A 23 4.28 -10.73 -6.62
C VAL A 23 3.13 -11.33 -5.83
N GLY A 24 2.66 -12.50 -6.27
CA GLY A 24 1.51 -13.17 -5.68
C GLY A 24 0.16 -12.62 -6.15
N ARG A 25 -0.91 -13.09 -5.49
CA ARG A 25 -2.30 -12.69 -5.76
C ARG A 25 -2.69 -11.46 -4.94
N LEU A 26 -3.82 -10.85 -5.29
CA LEU A 26 -4.45 -9.84 -4.43
C LEU A 26 -4.88 -10.48 -3.12
N TYR A 27 -4.60 -9.80 -2.01
CA TYR A 27 -5.01 -10.21 -0.67
C TYR A 27 -6.27 -9.44 -0.26
N PRO A 28 -7.44 -10.09 -0.16
CA PRO A 28 -8.67 -9.44 0.29
C PRO A 28 -8.64 -9.21 1.81
N VAL A 29 -9.11 -8.05 2.25
CA VAL A 29 -9.17 -7.70 3.69
C VAL A 29 -10.61 -7.49 4.13
N TYR A 30 -11.01 -8.27 5.13
CA TYR A 30 -12.35 -8.24 5.72
C TYR A 30 -12.32 -7.66 7.14
N GLN A 31 -11.31 -8.04 7.93
CA GLN A 31 -11.14 -7.56 9.30
C GLN A 31 -10.78 -6.07 9.31
N THR A 32 -11.23 -5.34 10.33
CA THR A 32 -10.93 -3.91 10.50
C THR A 32 -9.44 -3.62 10.69
N SER A 33 -8.61 -4.63 10.97
CA SER A 33 -7.16 -4.47 11.05
C SER A 33 -6.43 -5.68 10.50
N VAL A 34 -5.33 -5.45 9.80
CA VAL A 34 -4.49 -6.50 9.19
C VAL A 34 -3.01 -6.16 9.32
N SER A 35 -2.22 -7.14 9.75
CA SER A 35 -0.77 -7.03 9.74
C SER A 35 -0.21 -7.36 8.36
N VAL A 36 0.73 -6.56 7.88
CA VAL A 36 1.54 -6.87 6.68
C VAL A 36 3.00 -6.97 7.13
N PHE A 37 3.64 -8.11 6.89
CA PHE A 37 4.99 -8.42 7.37
C PHE A 37 5.70 -9.34 6.37
N TYR A 38 7.03 -9.48 6.48
CA TYR A 38 7.77 -10.33 5.54
C TYR A 38 7.73 -11.81 5.90
N ASP A 39 8.30 -12.18 7.05
CA ASP A 39 8.27 -13.57 7.53
C ASP A 39 8.33 -13.55 9.06
N LEU A 40 7.29 -14.05 9.71
CA LEU A 40 7.16 -14.11 11.16
C LEU A 40 6.56 -15.47 11.55
N PRO A 41 7.21 -16.25 12.45
CA PRO A 41 6.74 -17.59 12.84
C PRO A 41 5.31 -17.65 13.38
N GLN A 42 4.84 -16.55 13.99
CA GLN A 42 3.48 -16.43 14.56
C GLN A 42 2.71 -15.22 14.01
N GLY A 43 3.08 -14.73 12.82
CA GLY A 43 2.40 -13.61 12.21
C GLY A 43 1.02 -14.01 11.66
N THR A 44 -0.04 -13.29 12.06
CA THR A 44 -1.37 -13.40 11.45
C THR A 44 -1.62 -12.22 10.53
N GLY A 45 -2.02 -12.46 9.27
CA GLY A 45 -2.27 -11.40 8.29
C GLY A 45 -1.62 -11.69 6.93
N PHE A 46 -1.12 -10.65 6.28
CA PHE A 46 -0.53 -10.71 4.95
C PHE A 46 0.99 -10.92 5.03
N CYS A 47 1.42 -12.18 4.89
CA CYS A 47 2.82 -12.59 4.89
C CYS A 47 3.43 -12.49 3.48
N LEU A 48 4.35 -11.54 3.27
CA LEU A 48 4.93 -11.26 1.96
C LEU A 48 5.96 -12.32 1.51
N GLY A 49 6.65 -12.96 2.45
CA GLY A 49 7.66 -13.99 2.19
C GLY A 49 7.08 -15.27 1.59
N GLN A 50 5.80 -15.54 1.85
CA GLN A 50 5.08 -16.71 1.30
C GLN A 50 4.62 -16.50 -0.15
N LEU A 51 4.62 -15.26 -0.65
CA LEU A 51 4.13 -14.94 -2.00
C LEU A 51 5.09 -15.41 -3.09
N SER A 52 6.40 -15.41 -2.82
CA SER A 52 7.39 -15.91 -3.78
C SER A 52 7.33 -17.42 -3.98
N LEU A 53 6.78 -18.19 -3.03
CA LEU A 53 6.68 -19.65 -3.12
C LEU A 53 5.54 -20.11 -4.05
N HIS A 54 4.54 -19.25 -4.29
CA HIS A 54 3.34 -19.59 -5.06
C HIS A 54 3.38 -19.10 -6.52
N ASN A 55 4.42 -18.37 -6.92
CA ASN A 55 4.64 -18.03 -8.32
C ASN A 55 5.31 -19.23 -9.02
N ASN A 56 4.49 -20.12 -9.57
CA ASN A 56 4.90 -21.25 -10.43
C ASN A 56 5.68 -20.84 -11.71
N HIS A 57 6.05 -19.57 -11.87
CA HIS A 57 6.92 -19.07 -12.93
C HIS A 57 8.42 -19.27 -12.60
N GLN A 58 8.74 -20.19 -11.69
CA GLN A 58 10.11 -20.56 -11.33
C GLN A 58 10.64 -21.77 -12.14
N LEU A 59 9.84 -22.32 -13.06
CA LEU A 59 10.25 -23.44 -13.93
C LEU A 59 10.74 -23.00 -15.32
N CYS A 60 10.76 -21.70 -15.64
CA CYS A 60 11.18 -21.20 -16.95
C CYS A 60 12.57 -20.52 -16.87
N SER A 61 13.61 -21.34 -16.83
CA SER A 61 14.95 -21.23 -17.45
C SER A 61 15.55 -19.86 -17.86
N THR A 62 15.30 -18.79 -17.12
CA THR A 62 16.03 -17.52 -17.20
C THR A 62 16.10 -16.90 -15.80
N ASP A 63 16.86 -17.55 -14.92
CA ASP A 63 17.19 -17.03 -13.58
C ASP A 63 18.02 -15.74 -13.72
N GLN A 64 17.35 -14.60 -13.91
CA GLN A 64 17.88 -13.37 -13.33
C GLN A 64 17.68 -13.49 -11.82
N PRO A 65 18.74 -13.57 -11.00
CA PRO A 65 18.58 -13.48 -9.56
C PRO A 65 17.83 -12.17 -9.28
N ARG A 66 16.71 -12.25 -8.55
CA ARG A 66 15.99 -11.05 -8.09
C ARG A 66 17.03 -10.04 -7.60
N SER A 67 16.97 -8.82 -8.15
CA SER A 67 17.97 -7.77 -7.90
C SER A 67 18.41 -7.76 -6.45
N SER A 68 19.71 -7.72 -6.19
CA SER A 68 20.30 -7.67 -4.83
C SER A 68 19.66 -6.59 -3.95
N THR A 69 19.17 -5.52 -4.57
CA THR A 69 18.45 -4.44 -3.89
C THR A 69 17.08 -4.89 -3.36
N VAL A 70 16.34 -5.73 -4.09
CA VAL A 70 15.04 -6.29 -3.65
C VAL A 70 15.25 -7.18 -2.44
N GLN A 71 16.22 -8.10 -2.49
CA GLN A 71 16.54 -8.99 -1.37
C GLN A 71 16.92 -8.21 -0.11
N HIS A 72 17.74 -7.17 -0.26
CA HIS A 72 18.14 -6.32 0.86
C HIS A 72 16.96 -5.51 1.42
N THR A 73 16.04 -5.02 0.59
CA THR A 73 14.83 -4.32 1.06
C THR A 73 13.84 -5.28 1.73
N ARG A 74 13.67 -6.52 1.23
CA ARG A 74 12.84 -7.55 1.87
C ARG A 74 13.25 -7.80 3.32
N ALA A 75 14.55 -7.95 3.56
CA ALA A 75 15.11 -8.12 4.90
C ALA A 75 14.81 -6.95 5.85
N LYS A 76 14.52 -5.76 5.30
CA LYS A 76 14.18 -4.54 6.05
C LYS A 76 12.69 -4.41 6.39
N ILE A 77 11.83 -5.20 5.77
CA ILE A 77 10.38 -5.13 6.03
C ILE A 77 10.10 -5.64 7.45
N GLY A 78 10.63 -6.79 7.86
CA GLY A 78 10.45 -7.34 9.21
C GLY A 78 8.96 -7.41 9.61
N TYR A 79 8.61 -6.80 10.75
CA TYR A 79 7.23 -6.67 11.26
C TYR A 79 6.31 -5.78 10.39
N GLY A 80 6.89 -5.10 9.39
CA GLY A 80 6.18 -4.31 8.39
C GLY A 80 5.24 -3.27 8.97
N ILE A 81 3.96 -3.35 8.62
CA ILE A 81 2.94 -2.40 9.06
C ILE A 81 1.74 -3.12 9.69
N LEU A 82 0.99 -2.39 10.52
CA LEU A 82 -0.39 -2.71 10.86
C LEU A 82 -1.28 -1.71 10.14
N LEU A 83 -2.20 -2.19 9.32
CA LEU A 83 -3.19 -1.38 8.61
C LEU A 83 -4.53 -1.50 9.34
N SER A 84 -5.14 -0.38 9.74
CA SER A 84 -6.45 -0.33 10.40
C SER A 84 -7.44 0.52 9.61
N LYS A 85 -8.68 0.03 9.50
CA LYS A 85 -9.85 0.79 9.06
C LYS A 85 -10.53 1.35 10.31
N GLU A 86 -10.58 2.66 10.39
CA GLU A 86 -11.18 3.42 11.49
C GLU A 86 -12.32 4.30 10.96
N PRO A 87 -13.18 4.87 11.83
CA PRO A 87 -14.30 5.70 11.40
C PRO A 87 -13.90 6.93 10.57
N ASP A 88 -12.72 7.50 10.84
CA ASP A 88 -12.22 8.71 10.18
C ASP A 88 -11.32 8.43 8.96
N GLY A 89 -10.90 7.17 8.77
CA GLY A 89 -9.97 6.86 7.69
C GLY A 89 -9.35 5.47 7.76
N VAL A 90 -8.29 5.30 6.97
CA VAL A 90 -7.39 4.16 7.04
C VAL A 90 -6.07 4.63 7.61
N TRP A 91 -5.55 3.91 8.60
CA TRP A 91 -4.31 4.21 9.28
C TRP A 91 -3.26 3.12 9.01
N ALA A 92 -2.01 3.54 8.83
CA ALA A 92 -0.87 2.64 8.77
C ALA A 92 0.08 2.95 9.91
N TYR A 93 0.30 1.96 10.78
CA TYR A 93 1.28 1.99 11.86
C TYR A 93 2.56 1.25 11.43
N ASN A 94 3.69 1.94 11.44
CA ASN A 94 4.97 1.35 11.04
C ASN A 94 5.63 0.58 12.19
N ARG A 95 5.66 -0.75 12.07
CA ARG A 95 6.29 -1.67 13.03
C ARG A 95 7.68 -2.14 12.58
N SER A 96 8.08 -1.83 11.36
CA SER A 96 9.40 -2.18 10.84
C SER A 96 10.50 -1.31 11.47
N GLN A 97 11.74 -1.77 11.43
CA GLN A 97 12.90 -1.00 11.93
C GLN A 97 13.41 0.05 10.93
N HIS A 98 12.65 0.28 9.85
CA HIS A 98 13.01 1.20 8.79
C HIS A 98 11.82 2.11 8.45
N PRO A 99 12.06 3.30 7.87
CA PRO A 99 10.97 4.15 7.45
C PRO A 99 10.17 3.50 6.31
N ILE A 100 8.87 3.77 6.30
CA ILE A 100 8.01 3.57 5.13
C ILE A 100 7.72 4.92 4.48
N PHE A 101 7.36 4.87 3.20
CA PHE A 101 7.07 6.07 2.40
C PHE A 101 5.70 5.89 1.79
N VAL A 102 4.81 6.87 2.00
CA VAL A 102 3.39 6.75 1.69
C VAL A 102 2.98 7.84 0.71
N ASN A 103 2.25 7.45 -0.33
CA ASN A 103 1.50 8.35 -1.20
C ASN A 103 0.04 7.92 -1.21
N SER A 104 -0.86 8.90 -1.22
CA SER A 104 -2.29 8.68 -1.24
C SER A 104 -2.99 9.93 -1.80
N PRO A 105 -4.06 9.75 -2.59
CA PRO A 105 -5.00 10.80 -3.01
C PRO A 105 -5.35 11.83 -1.94
N THR A 106 -5.55 11.38 -0.70
CA THR A 106 -6.03 12.23 0.40
C THR A 106 -4.90 12.87 1.19
N LEU A 107 -3.64 12.53 0.92
CA LEU A 107 -2.47 13.19 1.51
C LEU A 107 -2.01 14.40 0.69
N ASP A 108 -2.42 14.48 -0.57
CA ASP A 108 -2.07 15.54 -1.49
C ASP A 108 -2.77 16.86 -1.10
N VAL A 109 -2.16 17.99 -1.47
CA VAL A 109 -2.72 19.33 -1.24
C VAL A 109 -3.72 19.64 -2.36
N PRO A 110 -4.95 20.09 -2.07
CA PRO A 110 -5.94 20.34 -3.12
C PRO A 110 -5.43 21.44 -4.05
N GLY A 111 -5.56 21.23 -5.36
CA GLY A 111 -5.04 22.15 -6.39
C GLY A 111 -3.53 22.07 -6.64
N SER A 112 -2.78 21.27 -5.87
CA SER A 112 -1.36 21.00 -6.17
C SER A 112 -1.23 19.83 -7.13
N ARG A 113 -0.38 19.99 -8.15
CA ARG A 113 0.02 18.92 -9.07
C ARG A 113 1.24 18.14 -8.58
N SER A 114 1.76 18.47 -7.39
CA SER A 114 2.95 17.82 -6.85
C SER A 114 2.60 16.52 -6.13
N LEU A 115 3.17 15.41 -6.60
CA LEU A 115 3.14 14.13 -5.90
C LEU A 115 3.68 14.30 -4.47
N VAL A 116 2.86 14.04 -3.45
CA VAL A 116 3.29 14.07 -2.05
C VAL A 116 3.64 12.64 -1.58
N VAL A 117 4.88 12.48 -1.11
CA VAL A 117 5.35 11.23 -0.48
C VAL A 117 5.76 11.53 0.96
N ARG A 118 4.96 11.04 1.92
CA ARG A 118 5.17 11.20 3.36
C ARG A 118 6.09 10.10 3.88
N LYS A 119 7.17 10.46 4.56
CA LYS A 119 8.04 9.52 5.27
C LYS A 119 7.47 9.26 6.67
N VAL A 120 7.30 7.99 7.03
CA VAL A 120 6.79 7.56 8.34
C VAL A 120 7.87 6.75 9.03
N MET A 121 8.34 7.25 10.17
CA MET A 121 9.39 6.62 10.96
C MET A 121 8.87 5.38 11.69
N THR A 122 9.79 4.53 12.15
CA THR A 122 9.46 3.37 13.00
C THR A 122 8.72 3.83 14.26
N GLY A 123 7.65 3.13 14.62
CA GLY A 123 6.83 3.45 15.80
C GLY A 123 5.86 4.61 15.61
N TYR A 124 5.74 5.16 14.39
CA TYR A 124 4.76 6.22 14.08
C TYR A 124 3.62 5.68 13.21
N SER A 125 2.47 6.32 13.34
CA SER A 125 1.28 6.09 12.51
C SER A 125 1.00 7.28 11.60
N ILE A 126 0.32 7.02 10.49
CA ILE A 126 -0.23 8.04 9.60
C ILE A 126 -1.62 7.61 9.14
N ARG A 127 -2.54 8.57 9.04
CA ARG A 127 -3.81 8.38 8.33
C ARG A 127 -3.54 8.39 6.84
N VAL A 128 -3.41 7.20 6.25
CA VAL A 128 -3.06 7.03 4.84
C VAL A 128 -4.24 7.31 3.92
N PHE A 129 -5.47 7.25 4.43
CA PHE A 129 -6.65 7.62 3.68
C PHE A 129 -7.69 8.30 4.56
N ASP A 130 -8.27 9.40 4.10
CA ASP A 130 -9.29 10.18 4.81
C ASP A 130 -10.61 10.14 4.03
N TRP A 131 -11.66 9.59 4.65
CA TRP A 131 -12.95 9.37 4.00
C TRP A 131 -13.67 10.66 3.63
N GLU A 132 -13.62 11.66 4.51
CA GLU A 132 -14.26 12.95 4.30
C GLU A 132 -13.55 13.71 3.17
N ARG A 133 -12.22 13.72 3.21
CA ARG A 133 -11.40 14.38 2.18
C ARG A 133 -11.55 13.71 0.82
N SER A 134 -11.62 12.37 0.76
CA SER A 134 -11.90 11.64 -0.47
C SER A 134 -13.26 12.04 -1.07
N SER A 135 -14.28 12.20 -0.21
CA SER A 135 -15.63 12.59 -0.63
C SER A 135 -15.64 14.02 -1.21
N MET A 136 -14.93 14.94 -0.56
CA MET A 136 -14.74 16.32 -1.04
C MET A 136 -13.97 16.38 -2.37
N LEU A 137 -12.86 15.64 -2.51
CA LEU A 137 -12.09 15.63 -3.75
C LEU A 137 -12.92 15.07 -4.91
N ARG A 138 -13.74 14.05 -4.66
CA ARG A 138 -14.64 13.48 -5.67
C ARG A 138 -15.71 14.50 -6.11
N SER A 139 -16.29 15.27 -5.19
CA SER A 139 -17.29 16.28 -5.57
C SER A 139 -16.69 17.40 -6.42
N LEU A 140 -15.45 17.83 -6.12
CA LEU A 140 -14.72 18.82 -6.90
C LEU A 140 -14.38 18.31 -8.31
N GLN A 141 -13.98 17.04 -8.45
CA GLN A 141 -13.71 16.43 -9.76
C GLN A 141 -14.95 16.38 -10.67
N HIS A 142 -16.15 16.23 -10.10
CA HIS A 142 -17.39 16.28 -10.88
C HIS A 142 -17.75 17.69 -11.34
N ALA A 143 -17.27 18.72 -10.65
CA ALA A 143 -17.54 20.12 -10.96
C ALA A 143 -16.59 20.68 -12.05
N ASP A 144 -15.35 20.21 -12.12
CA ASP A 144 -14.37 20.67 -13.13
C ASP A 144 -13.47 19.52 -13.65
N PRO A 145 -13.89 18.80 -14.70
CA PRO A 145 -13.19 17.61 -15.20
C PRO A 145 -11.87 17.88 -15.93
N ILE A 146 -11.60 19.14 -16.32
CA ILE A 146 -10.62 19.46 -17.37
C ILE A 146 -9.20 19.64 -16.82
N GLU A 147 -9.00 19.96 -15.54
CA GLU A 147 -7.66 20.31 -15.02
C GLU A 147 -6.91 19.20 -14.25
N MET A 148 -7.56 18.08 -13.93
CA MET A 148 -6.99 17.06 -13.02
C MET A 148 -6.60 15.75 -13.73
N LEU A 149 -6.76 15.64 -15.04
CA LEU A 149 -6.70 14.37 -15.77
C LEU A 149 -5.49 14.23 -16.70
N GLU A 150 -4.27 14.27 -16.17
CA GLU A 150 -3.10 13.73 -16.91
C GLU A 150 -2.58 12.46 -16.23
N GLY A 151 -3.12 11.33 -16.68
CA GLY A 151 -2.67 9.98 -16.36
C GLY A 151 -3.70 9.11 -15.64
N PRO A 152 -3.51 7.78 -15.62
CA PRO A 152 -4.35 6.86 -14.85
C PRO A 152 -4.12 7.10 -13.35
N TYR A 153 -4.95 7.97 -12.77
CA TYR A 153 -5.02 8.24 -11.34
C TYR A 153 -6.17 7.41 -10.74
N ASP A 154 -5.85 6.57 -9.75
CA ASP A 154 -6.86 5.85 -8.98
C ASP A 154 -7.13 6.59 -7.66
N PRO A 155 -8.32 7.21 -7.48
CA PRO A 155 -8.65 7.98 -6.28
C PRO A 155 -8.77 7.12 -5.02
N ASN A 156 -8.76 5.79 -5.15
CA ASN A 156 -8.93 4.85 -4.05
C ASN A 156 -7.65 4.01 -3.81
N SER A 157 -6.54 4.34 -4.46
CA SER A 157 -5.26 3.62 -4.33
C SER A 157 -4.30 4.34 -3.40
N VAL A 158 -3.92 3.65 -2.32
CA VAL A 158 -2.84 4.07 -1.42
C VAL A 158 -1.61 3.25 -1.71
N ARG A 159 -0.45 3.90 -1.75
CA ARG A 159 0.82 3.27 -2.10
C ARG A 159 1.86 3.45 -1.01
N ILE A 160 2.48 2.36 -0.58
CA ILE A 160 3.46 2.34 0.51
C ILE A 160 4.73 1.63 0.06
N SER A 161 5.87 2.31 0.05
CA SER A 161 7.17 1.67 -0.18
C SER A 161 7.92 1.43 1.14
N PHE A 162 8.56 0.26 1.24
CA PHE A 162 9.36 -0.12 2.40
C PHE A 162 10.81 0.34 2.23
N ALA A 163 11.35 1.01 3.25
CA ALA A 163 12.74 1.45 3.37
C ALA A 163 13.27 2.43 2.30
N LYS A 164 12.58 2.62 1.18
CA LYS A 164 13.02 3.46 0.04
C LYS A 164 11.93 4.48 -0.33
N GLY A 165 12.28 5.76 -0.32
CA GLY A 165 11.41 6.84 -0.78
C GLY A 165 11.46 7.01 -2.29
N TRP A 166 10.44 7.68 -2.83
CA TRP A 166 10.37 8.11 -4.22
C TRP A 166 9.67 9.47 -4.35
N GLY A 167 9.74 10.06 -5.53
CA GLY A 167 9.21 11.38 -5.86
C GLY A 167 10.29 12.45 -5.95
N PRO A 168 9.89 13.73 -6.08
CA PRO A 168 10.80 14.84 -6.41
C PRO A 168 11.98 15.01 -5.44
N CYS A 169 11.78 14.68 -4.16
CA CYS A 169 12.80 14.82 -3.12
C CYS A 169 13.71 13.58 -2.97
N TYR A 170 13.62 12.61 -3.87
CA TYR A 170 14.35 11.34 -3.79
C TYR A 170 15.00 11.00 -5.12
N SER A 171 15.99 10.09 -5.11
CA SER A 171 16.63 9.63 -6.35
C SER A 171 15.69 8.80 -7.23
N ARG A 172 14.70 8.12 -6.63
CA ARG A 172 13.67 7.37 -7.35
C ARG A 172 12.52 8.30 -7.66
N GLN A 173 12.17 8.49 -8.94
CA GLN A 173 11.06 9.38 -9.30
C GLN A 173 9.70 8.68 -9.25
N PHE A 174 9.66 7.37 -9.54
CA PHE A 174 8.44 6.58 -9.60
C PHE A 174 8.43 5.47 -8.56
N ILE A 175 7.26 5.15 -8.04
CA ILE A 175 7.11 4.04 -7.07
C ILE A 175 7.53 2.70 -7.66
N THR A 176 7.35 2.49 -8.96
CA THR A 176 7.80 1.28 -9.67
C THR A 176 9.32 1.16 -9.75
N SER A 177 10.05 2.22 -9.40
CA SER A 177 11.49 2.15 -9.19
C SER A 177 11.84 1.66 -7.78
N CYS A 178 10.90 1.61 -6.84
CA CYS A 178 11.14 1.09 -5.51
C CYS A 178 11.25 -0.45 -5.51
N PRO A 179 12.17 -1.02 -4.72
CA PRO A 179 12.41 -2.47 -4.75
C PRO A 179 11.25 -3.30 -4.20
N CYS A 180 10.60 -2.81 -3.15
CA CYS A 180 9.46 -3.48 -2.51
C CYS A 180 8.43 -2.42 -2.12
N TRP A 181 7.18 -2.61 -2.55
CA TRP A 181 6.09 -1.71 -2.21
C TRP A 181 4.74 -2.43 -2.20
N LEU A 182 3.78 -1.82 -1.52
CA LEU A 182 2.43 -2.28 -1.32
C LEU A 182 1.47 -1.28 -1.98
N GLU A 183 0.49 -1.80 -2.69
CA GLU A 183 -0.67 -1.03 -3.15
C GLU A 183 -1.90 -1.51 -2.40
N ILE A 184 -2.66 -0.58 -1.84
CA ILE A 184 -3.90 -0.82 -1.12
C ILE A 184 -5.03 -0.20 -1.95
N LEU A 185 -5.94 -1.04 -2.43
CA LEU A 185 -7.07 -0.66 -3.27
C LEU A 185 -8.32 -0.65 -2.39
N LEU A 186 -8.83 0.54 -2.07
CA LEU A 186 -9.96 0.72 -1.17
C LEU A 186 -11.28 0.51 -1.90
N ASN A 187 -12.19 -0.26 -1.28
CA ASN A 187 -13.55 -0.40 -1.77
C ASN A 187 -14.38 0.76 -1.24
N THR A 188 -14.59 1.80 -2.04
CA THR A 188 -15.44 2.95 -1.65
C THR A 188 -16.93 2.74 -1.98
N HIS A 189 -17.33 1.53 -2.35
CA HIS A 189 -18.73 1.17 -2.63
C HIS A 189 -19.27 0.30 -1.49
N THR A 190 -19.63 0.94 -0.37
CA THR A 190 -20.49 0.34 0.67
C THR A 190 -21.41 1.40 1.22
#